data_AF-A0A9W8FJ79-F1
#
_entry.id   AF-A0A9W8FJ79-F1
#
_cell.length_a   1.000
_cell.length_b   1.000
_cell.length_c   1.000
_cell.angle_alpha   90.00
_cell.angle_beta   90.00
_cell.angle_gamma   90.00
#
_symmetry.space_group_name_H-M   'P 1'
#
loop_
_entity.id
_entity.type
_entity.pdbx_description
1 polymer ?
#
loop_
_entity_poly.entity_id
_entity_poly.type
_entity_poly.pdbx_seq_one_letter_code
_entity_poly.pdbx_strand_id
1 'polypeptide(L)'
;MDPGRQDIVFGMADESTPEEKALFRYTRSQKAKETRTTRYRKLREKVKKEHPDSNEIKTAEARLAAFSCTSVLPARMGTALSQFIASFGNPAHIKQQQADERLAKRVRVTCDDEKPTVILGNWSAPMARYHEPIRGVGLRRMLRKKGCRVHLIDEFRTSKTCPNCLSGALEKFLKVPNPRLYQRGKMKEVLCHGLLKCTNELCIGPVEVDGALTPRSRMYNRDLAAVLNFRHIFHGLRDHGKTPERFCRSQPVVIAIIDEKQPKKKRKTARINK
;
A
#
# COMPACT_ATOMS: atom_id res chain seq x y z
N MET A 1 3.02 -0.95 5.73
CA MET A 1 2.19 0.02 4.95
C MET A 1 1.70 1.13 5.87
N ASP A 2 1.80 2.41 5.47
CA ASP A 2 1.55 3.58 6.34
C ASP A 2 0.07 3.82 6.70
N PRO A 3 -0.30 3.99 7.99
CA PRO A 3 -1.65 4.43 8.39
C PRO A 3 -2.05 5.82 7.89
N GLY A 4 -1.09 6.73 7.59
CA GLY A 4 -1.36 8.00 6.90
C GLY A 4 -1.74 7.82 5.43
N ARG A 5 -1.42 6.66 4.84
CA ARG A 5 -1.68 6.25 3.45
C ARG A 5 -1.22 7.29 2.42
N GLN A 6 -0.20 8.08 2.76
CA GLN A 6 0.43 9.00 1.80
C GLN A 6 1.33 8.22 0.84
N ASP A 7 2.10 7.30 1.39
CA ASP A 7 2.93 6.37 0.64
C ASP A 7 2.16 5.06 0.43
N ILE A 8 1.94 4.70 -0.83
CA ILE A 8 1.28 3.46 -1.23
C ILE A 8 2.27 2.30 -1.13
N VAL A 9 3.51 2.54 -1.58
CA VAL A 9 4.62 1.59 -1.46
C VAL A 9 5.83 2.38 -0.98
N PHE A 10 6.47 1.87 0.07
CA PHE A 10 7.78 2.32 0.54
C PHE A 10 8.64 1.08 0.71
N GLY A 11 9.86 1.10 0.17
CA GLY A 11 10.75 -0.06 0.10
C GLY A 11 12.20 0.35 -0.08
N MET A 12 13.08 -0.65 -0.08
CA MET A 12 14.52 -0.52 -0.25
C MET A 12 15.01 -1.77 -0.99
N ALA A 13 16.00 -1.61 -1.87
CA ALA A 13 16.71 -2.76 -2.47
C ALA A 13 17.60 -3.45 -1.42
N ASP A 14 17.85 -4.75 -1.55
CA ASP A 14 18.65 -5.48 -0.53
C ASP A 14 20.10 -5.00 -0.51
N GLU A 15 20.58 -4.57 -1.67
CA GLU A 15 21.93 -4.06 -1.96
C GLU A 15 22.14 -2.64 -1.40
N SER A 16 21.10 -1.98 -0.89
CA SER A 16 21.22 -0.62 -0.36
C SER A 16 22.20 -0.56 0.82
N THR A 17 23.10 0.43 0.78
CA THR A 17 24.04 0.74 1.87
C THR A 17 23.69 2.10 2.51
N PRO A 18 24.27 2.43 3.68
CA PRO A 18 24.14 3.77 4.26
C PRO A 18 24.65 4.89 3.36
N GLU A 19 25.68 4.61 2.55
CA GLU A 19 26.31 5.54 1.61
C GLU A 19 25.49 5.63 0.30
N GLU A 20 25.03 4.49 -0.20
CA GLU A 20 24.27 4.36 -1.45
C GLU A 20 22.85 3.82 -1.18
N LYS A 21 21.93 4.76 -0.93
CA LYS A 21 20.56 4.44 -0.53
C LYS A 21 19.66 4.16 -1.74
N ALA A 22 19.44 2.88 -2.04
CA ALA A 22 18.48 2.45 -3.06
C ALA A 22 17.05 2.37 -2.48
N LEU A 23 16.45 3.54 -2.20
CA LEU A 23 15.09 3.64 -1.67
C LEU A 23 14.03 3.72 -2.77
N PHE A 24 12.92 3.01 -2.58
CA PHE A 24 11.76 3.05 -3.44
C PHE A 24 10.57 3.71 -2.74
N ARG A 25 9.96 4.71 -3.39
CA ARG A 25 8.77 5.39 -2.87
C ARG A 25 7.74 5.61 -3.97
N TYR A 26 6.52 5.14 -3.74
CA TYR A 26 5.37 5.38 -4.60
C TYR A 26 4.21 5.98 -3.80
N THR A 27 3.82 7.21 -4.13
CA THR A 27 2.87 7.98 -3.32
C THR A 27 1.48 8.04 -3.94
N ARG A 28 0.48 8.31 -3.10
CA ARG A 28 -0.90 8.62 -3.53
C ARG A 28 -0.95 9.79 -4.51
N SER A 29 -0.19 10.84 -4.24
CA SER A 29 -0.13 12.03 -5.09
C SER A 29 0.46 11.71 -6.47
N GLN A 30 1.52 10.91 -6.50
CA GLN A 30 2.13 10.45 -7.75
C GLN A 30 1.13 9.61 -8.56
N LYS A 31 0.50 8.63 -7.92
CA LYS A 31 -0.54 7.82 -8.56
C LYS A 31 -1.70 8.66 -9.10
N ALA A 32 -2.19 9.62 -8.33
CA ALA A 32 -3.27 10.50 -8.76
C ALA A 32 -2.89 11.31 -10.01
N LYS A 33 -1.65 11.79 -10.09
CA LYS A 33 -1.10 12.47 -11.28
C LYS A 33 -0.99 11.52 -12.48
N GLU A 34 -0.46 10.32 -12.28
CA GLU A 34 -0.25 9.34 -13.35
C GLU A 34 -1.55 8.82 -13.96
N THR A 35 -2.52 8.49 -13.10
CA THR A 35 -3.82 7.94 -13.50
C THR A 35 -4.81 9.00 -13.97
N ARG A 36 -4.59 10.26 -13.57
CA ARG A 36 -5.48 11.40 -13.85
C ARG A 36 -6.94 11.13 -13.47
N THR A 37 -7.16 10.32 -12.43
CA THR A 37 -8.49 9.87 -11.98
C THR A 37 -9.45 11.04 -11.76
N THR A 38 -8.99 12.12 -11.12
CA THR A 38 -9.80 13.33 -10.90
C THR A 38 -10.24 13.98 -12.20
N ARG A 39 -9.37 14.06 -13.21
CA ARG A 39 -9.69 14.65 -14.52
C ARG A 39 -10.77 13.83 -15.22
N TYR A 40 -10.58 12.51 -15.33
CA TYR A 40 -11.54 11.64 -16.00
C TYR A 40 -12.87 11.57 -15.25
N ARG A 41 -12.86 11.60 -13.91
CA ARG A 41 -14.08 11.72 -13.11
C ARG A 41 -14.85 13.00 -13.44
N LYS A 42 -14.17 14.16 -13.43
CA LYS A 42 -14.82 15.45 -13.77
C LYS A 42 -15.38 15.45 -15.18
N LEU A 43 -14.65 14.89 -16.15
CA LEU A 43 -15.11 14.77 -17.53
C LEU A 43 -16.36 13.88 -17.63
N ARG A 44 -16.36 12.72 -16.97
CA ARG A 44 -17.52 11.83 -16.93
C ARG A 44 -18.73 12.52 -16.32
N GLU A 45 -18.56 13.25 -15.21
CA GLU A 45 -19.68 14.00 -14.61
C GLU A 45 -20.20 15.13 -15.51
N LYS A 46 -19.32 15.83 -16.24
CA LYS A 46 -19.73 16.88 -17.19
C LYS A 46 -20.60 16.30 -18.30
N VAL A 47 -20.09 15.29 -19.00
CA VAL A 47 -20.82 14.65 -20.10
C VAL A 47 -22.08 13.94 -19.61
N LYS A 48 -22.09 13.38 -18.39
CA LYS A 48 -23.30 12.82 -17.76
C LYS A 48 -24.40 13.86 -17.60
N LYS A 49 -24.06 15.11 -17.27
CA LYS A 49 -25.04 16.19 -17.14
C LYS A 49 -25.59 16.65 -18.49
N GLU A 50 -24.76 16.61 -19.53
CA GLU A 50 -25.11 17.03 -20.90
C GLU A 50 -25.84 15.92 -21.69
N HIS A 51 -25.84 14.69 -21.19
CA HIS A 51 -26.49 13.55 -21.83
C HIS A 51 -28.03 13.67 -21.77
N PRO A 52 -28.76 13.40 -22.88
CA PRO A 52 -30.23 13.43 -22.91
C PRO A 52 -30.87 12.62 -21.76
N ASP A 53 -30.38 11.39 -21.55
CA ASP A 53 -30.90 10.48 -20.51
C ASP A 53 -30.21 10.61 -19.14
N SER A 54 -29.74 11.81 -18.76
CA SER A 54 -28.96 12.03 -17.52
C SER A 54 -29.63 11.48 -16.26
N ASN A 55 -30.95 11.66 -16.15
CA ASN A 55 -31.72 11.23 -14.98
C ASN A 55 -31.85 9.70 -14.89
N GLU A 56 -32.01 9.02 -16.02
CA GLU A 56 -32.03 7.56 -16.07
C GLU A 56 -30.66 6.99 -15.69
N ILE A 57 -29.58 7.58 -16.21
CA ILE A 57 -28.21 7.18 -15.89
C ILE A 57 -27.95 7.30 -14.38
N LYS A 58 -28.32 8.43 -13.76
CA LYS A 58 -28.14 8.64 -12.31
C LYS A 58 -28.95 7.64 -11.48
N THR A 59 -30.19 7.37 -11.90
CA THR A 59 -31.07 6.40 -11.23
C THR A 59 -30.48 4.99 -11.32
N ALA A 60 -29.98 4.61 -12.49
CA ALA A 60 -29.32 3.32 -12.69
C ALA A 60 -28.03 3.20 -11.86
N GLU A 61 -27.18 4.24 -11.83
CA GLU A 61 -25.98 4.27 -10.98
C GLU A 61 -26.33 4.15 -9.48
N ALA A 62 -27.36 4.87 -9.02
CA ALA A 62 -27.82 4.81 -7.63
C ALA A 62 -28.35 3.41 -7.28
N ARG A 63 -29.12 2.79 -8.17
CA ARG A 63 -29.60 1.41 -7.99
C ARG A 63 -28.44 0.41 -7.93
N LEU A 64 -27.44 0.58 -8.78
CA LEU A 64 -26.27 -0.30 -8.82
C LEU A 64 -25.36 -0.11 -7.60
N ALA A 65 -25.31 1.08 -7.01
CA ALA A 65 -24.51 1.35 -5.81
C ALA A 65 -24.96 0.52 -4.60
N ALA A 66 -26.20 0.01 -4.60
CA ALA A 66 -26.71 -0.89 -3.56
C ALA A 66 -26.16 -2.33 -3.67
N PHE A 67 -25.50 -2.70 -4.78
CA PHE A 67 -25.01 -4.05 -5.03
C PHE A 67 -23.48 -4.13 -4.98
N SER A 68 -22.94 -5.28 -4.57
CA SER A 68 -21.50 -5.54 -4.63
C SER A 68 -21.07 -5.81 -6.08
N CYS A 69 -19.84 -5.43 -6.46
CA CYS A 69 -19.36 -5.58 -7.85
C CYS A 69 -19.38 -7.02 -8.38
N THR A 70 -19.47 -8.02 -7.49
CA THR A 70 -19.54 -9.45 -7.81
C THR A 70 -20.96 -9.92 -8.15
N SER A 71 -21.99 -9.10 -7.87
CA SER A 71 -23.41 -9.44 -8.00
C SER A 71 -24.15 -8.63 -9.08
N VAL A 72 -23.45 -7.74 -9.78
CA VAL A 72 -24.04 -6.93 -10.85
C VAL A 72 -24.18 -7.77 -12.13
N LEU A 73 -25.40 -8.23 -12.41
CA LEU A 73 -25.75 -8.81 -13.71
C LEU A 73 -25.80 -7.71 -14.78
N PRO A 74 -25.26 -7.93 -16.00
CA PRO A 74 -25.33 -6.94 -17.09
C PRO A 74 -26.74 -6.44 -17.37
N ALA A 75 -27.76 -7.31 -17.23
CA ALA A 75 -29.17 -6.96 -17.37
C ALA A 75 -29.64 -5.83 -16.43
N ARG A 76 -28.92 -5.59 -15.32
CA ARG A 76 -29.27 -4.54 -14.34
C ARG A 76 -28.69 -3.18 -14.66
N MET A 77 -27.75 -3.07 -15.61
CA MET A 77 -27.20 -1.77 -16.01
C MET A 77 -28.24 -0.90 -16.72
N GLY A 78 -29.20 -1.48 -17.44
CA GLY A 78 -30.11 -0.73 -18.31
C GLY A 78 -29.41 -0.26 -19.59
N THR A 79 -30.18 0.06 -20.62
CA THR A 79 -29.68 0.40 -21.96
C THR A 79 -28.96 1.75 -21.97
N ALA A 80 -29.57 2.80 -21.39
CA ALA A 80 -29.01 4.15 -21.33
C ALA A 80 -27.64 4.19 -20.63
N LEU A 81 -27.50 3.55 -19.46
CA LEU A 81 -26.20 3.48 -18.76
C LEU A 81 -25.16 2.66 -19.54
N SER A 82 -25.58 1.59 -20.22
CA SER A 82 -24.65 0.75 -21.01
C SER A 82 -24.11 1.52 -22.21
N GLN A 83 -24.99 2.21 -22.95
CA GLN A 83 -24.61 3.09 -24.06
C GLN A 83 -23.74 4.25 -23.57
N PHE A 84 -24.13 4.87 -22.45
CA PHE A 84 -23.34 5.93 -21.82
C PHE A 84 -21.95 5.43 -21.41
N ILE A 85 -21.80 4.23 -20.84
CA ILE A 85 -20.47 3.70 -20.49
C ILE A 85 -19.64 3.41 -21.76
N ALA A 86 -20.27 2.87 -22.80
CA ALA A 86 -19.60 2.54 -24.05
C ALA A 86 -19.04 3.79 -24.78
N SER A 87 -19.76 4.93 -24.72
CA SER A 87 -19.38 6.15 -25.44
C SER A 87 -18.09 6.81 -24.96
N PHE A 88 -17.64 6.58 -23.72
CA PHE A 88 -16.39 7.17 -23.21
C PHE A 88 -15.15 6.32 -23.53
N GLY A 89 -15.34 5.11 -24.05
CA GLY A 89 -14.31 4.08 -23.99
C GLY A 89 -13.83 3.85 -22.54
N ASN A 90 -12.61 3.32 -22.39
CA ASN A 90 -12.03 3.06 -21.07
C ASN A 90 -10.69 3.80 -20.83
N PRO A 91 -10.58 5.12 -21.09
CA PRO A 91 -9.32 5.87 -20.98
C PRO A 91 -8.76 5.90 -19.56
N ALA A 92 -9.64 5.90 -18.55
CA ALA A 92 -9.23 5.75 -17.16
C ALA A 92 -8.55 4.38 -16.91
N HIS A 93 -9.09 3.32 -17.51
CA HIS A 93 -8.49 1.98 -17.44
C HIS A 93 -7.14 1.92 -18.16
N ILE A 94 -7.05 2.50 -19.36
CA ILE A 94 -5.80 2.59 -20.14
C ILE A 94 -4.73 3.34 -19.33
N LYS A 95 -5.08 4.49 -18.72
CA LYS A 95 -4.14 5.26 -17.88
C LYS A 95 -3.74 4.51 -16.62
N GLN A 96 -4.64 3.73 -16.04
CA GLN A 96 -4.30 2.83 -14.94
C GLN A 96 -3.29 1.77 -15.37
N GLN A 97 -3.49 1.12 -16.53
CA GLN A 97 -2.54 0.16 -17.07
C GLN A 97 -1.18 0.81 -17.35
N GLN A 98 -1.15 2.01 -17.94
CA GLN A 98 0.08 2.77 -18.18
C GLN A 98 0.79 3.14 -16.87
N ALA A 99 0.05 3.52 -15.83
CA ALA A 99 0.61 3.82 -14.52
C ALA A 99 1.21 2.56 -13.86
N ASP A 100 0.53 1.42 -13.99
CA ASP A 100 0.99 0.14 -13.46
C ASP A 100 2.25 -0.36 -14.22
N GLU A 101 2.33 -0.15 -15.54
CA GLU A 101 3.54 -0.41 -16.35
C GLU A 101 4.73 0.44 -15.86
N ARG A 102 4.52 1.74 -15.69
CA ARG A 102 5.56 2.65 -15.17
C ARG A 102 5.99 2.25 -13.77
N LEU A 103 5.06 1.80 -12.93
CA LEU A 103 5.36 1.34 -11.59
C LEU A 103 6.28 0.11 -11.64
N ALA A 104 5.94 -0.89 -12.45
CA ALA A 104 6.77 -2.08 -12.62
C ALA A 104 8.15 -1.74 -13.18
N LYS A 105 8.24 -0.87 -14.19
CA LYS A 105 9.53 -0.41 -14.74
C LYS A 105 10.39 0.26 -13.68
N ARG A 106 9.81 1.13 -12.85
CA ARG A 106 10.56 1.77 -11.75
C ARG A 106 11.07 0.77 -10.73
N VAL A 107 10.27 -0.25 -10.39
CA VAL A 107 10.72 -1.32 -9.48
C VAL A 107 11.95 -2.04 -10.06
N ARG A 108 11.93 -2.38 -11.35
CA ARG A 108 13.09 -3.01 -12.02
C ARG A 108 14.34 -2.14 -11.97
N VAL A 109 14.19 -0.84 -12.28
CA VAL A 109 15.31 0.12 -12.23
C VAL A 109 15.87 0.26 -10.81
N THR A 110 15.01 0.27 -9.78
CA THR A 110 15.49 0.39 -8.40
C THR A 110 16.19 -0.86 -7.88
N CYS A 111 15.82 -2.04 -8.39
CA CYS A 111 16.46 -3.31 -8.02
C CYS A 111 17.60 -3.71 -8.97
N ASP A 112 17.82 -2.96 -10.06
CA ASP A 112 18.70 -3.33 -11.18
C ASP A 112 18.52 -4.79 -11.65
N ASP A 113 17.25 -5.23 -11.72
CA ASP A 113 16.88 -6.61 -12.07
C ASP A 113 15.64 -6.61 -12.99
N GLU A 114 15.69 -7.42 -14.06
CA GLU A 114 14.58 -7.64 -14.99
C GLU A 114 13.42 -8.44 -14.36
N LYS A 115 13.73 -9.34 -13.41
CA LYS A 115 12.76 -10.18 -12.69
C LYS A 115 12.88 -10.02 -11.17
N PRO A 116 12.62 -8.80 -10.66
CA PRO A 116 12.87 -8.47 -9.28
C PRO A 116 11.97 -9.28 -8.35
N THR A 117 12.54 -9.68 -7.21
CA THR A 117 11.81 -10.31 -6.11
C THR A 117 11.32 -9.24 -5.17
N VAL A 118 10.01 -8.99 -5.18
CA VAL A 118 9.36 -7.99 -4.33
C VAL A 118 8.80 -8.68 -3.09
N ILE A 119 9.32 -8.29 -1.94
CA ILE A 119 8.85 -8.75 -0.63
C ILE A 119 7.95 -7.67 -0.03
N LEU A 120 6.73 -8.04 0.35
CA LEU A 120 5.74 -7.11 0.90
C LEU A 120 5.27 -7.58 2.29
N GLY A 121 4.99 -6.63 3.18
CA GLY A 121 4.31 -6.94 4.44
C GLY A 121 2.88 -7.44 4.22
N ASN A 122 2.45 -8.42 5.01
CA ASN A 122 1.09 -8.95 5.00
C ASN A 122 0.08 -8.06 5.74
N TRP A 123 0.48 -6.89 6.26
CA TRP A 123 -0.40 -6.02 7.02
C TRP A 123 -1.61 -5.60 6.19
N SER A 124 -2.78 -5.69 6.82
CA SER A 124 -4.04 -5.28 6.23
C SER A 124 -4.85 -4.51 7.26
N ALA A 125 -5.71 -3.62 6.77
CA ALA A 125 -6.64 -2.89 7.60
C ALA A 125 -7.99 -2.73 6.87
N PRO A 126 -9.09 -2.52 7.61
CA PRO A 126 -10.38 -2.22 7.01
C PRO A 126 -10.33 -0.98 6.10
N MET A 127 -11.24 -0.95 5.12
CA MET A 127 -11.39 0.21 4.25
C MET A 127 -12.03 1.38 5.02
N ALA A 128 -11.21 2.35 5.41
CA ALA A 128 -11.68 3.60 5.99
C ALA A 128 -12.25 4.52 4.90
N ARG A 129 -13.37 5.20 5.19
CA ARG A 129 -13.96 6.21 4.26
C ARG A 129 -12.95 7.31 3.97
N TYR A 130 -12.94 7.82 2.74
CA TYR A 130 -12.04 8.87 2.23
C TYR A 130 -10.55 8.52 2.12
N HIS A 131 -10.18 7.31 2.54
CA HIS A 131 -8.85 6.79 2.37
C HIS A 131 -8.76 5.91 1.13
N GLU A 132 -7.59 5.91 0.50
CA GLU A 132 -7.34 5.06 -0.65
C GLU A 132 -7.44 3.58 -0.24
N PRO A 133 -8.08 2.72 -1.05
CA PRO A 133 -8.12 1.29 -0.79
C PRO A 133 -6.70 0.73 -0.70
N ILE A 134 -6.44 -0.07 0.33
CA ILE A 134 -5.16 -0.72 0.53
C ILE A 134 -4.97 -1.70 -0.62
N ARG A 135 -4.01 -1.41 -1.52
CA ARG A 135 -3.75 -2.25 -2.70
C ARG A 135 -2.95 -3.49 -2.33
N GLY A 136 -3.41 -4.30 -1.38
CA GLY A 136 -2.76 -5.58 -1.09
C GLY A 136 -2.86 -6.52 -2.29
N VAL A 137 -4.05 -7.08 -2.52
CA VAL A 137 -4.28 -8.11 -3.55
C VAL A 137 -4.03 -7.58 -4.96
N GLY A 138 -4.55 -6.38 -5.27
CA GLY A 138 -4.45 -5.80 -6.61
C GLY A 138 -3.02 -5.47 -7.04
N LEU A 139 -2.20 -4.91 -6.13
CA LEU A 139 -0.79 -4.62 -6.41
C LEU A 139 -0.01 -5.91 -6.62
N ARG A 140 -0.20 -6.92 -5.75
CA ARG A 140 0.48 -8.21 -5.89
C ARG A 140 0.17 -8.88 -7.22
N ARG A 141 -1.12 -8.94 -7.60
CA ARG A 141 -1.55 -9.50 -8.89
C ARG A 141 -0.93 -8.72 -10.05
N MET A 142 -0.90 -7.40 -9.97
CA MET A 142 -0.32 -6.54 -11.01
C MET A 142 1.19 -6.82 -11.16
N LEU A 143 1.95 -6.81 -10.07
CA LEU A 143 3.39 -7.05 -10.07
C LEU A 143 3.72 -8.46 -10.62
N ARG A 144 2.99 -9.50 -10.19
CA ARG A 144 3.13 -10.85 -10.75
C ARG A 144 2.87 -10.90 -12.26
N LYS A 145 1.82 -10.22 -12.73
CA LYS A 145 1.50 -10.11 -14.17
C LYS A 145 2.61 -9.40 -14.96
N LYS A 146 3.37 -8.51 -14.31
CA LYS A 146 4.51 -7.80 -14.89
C LYS A 146 5.85 -8.53 -14.72
N GLY A 147 5.84 -9.79 -14.29
CA GLY A 147 7.03 -10.64 -14.20
C GLY A 147 7.82 -10.54 -12.90
N CYS A 148 7.36 -9.76 -11.91
CA CYS A 148 7.98 -9.73 -10.59
C CYS A 148 7.61 -10.99 -9.79
N ARG A 149 8.57 -11.57 -9.07
CA ARG A 149 8.27 -12.54 -8.01
C ARG A 149 7.74 -11.78 -6.80
N VAL A 150 6.66 -12.24 -6.17
CA VAL A 150 6.02 -11.49 -5.07
C VAL A 150 5.76 -12.39 -3.88
N HIS A 151 6.46 -12.11 -2.78
CA HIS A 151 6.36 -12.83 -1.50
C HIS A 151 5.77 -11.94 -0.41
N LEU A 152 5.22 -12.57 0.62
CA LEU A 152 4.68 -11.90 1.80
C LEU A 152 5.47 -12.27 3.05
N ILE A 153 5.77 -11.29 3.88
CA ILE A 153 6.34 -11.46 5.23
C ILE A 153 5.31 -11.04 6.27
N ASP A 154 5.32 -11.70 7.44
CA ASP A 154 4.51 -11.27 8.59
C ASP A 154 5.04 -9.97 9.21
N GLU A 155 4.25 -8.90 9.15
CA GLU A 155 4.64 -7.54 9.59
C GLU A 155 4.50 -7.35 11.12
N PHE A 156 4.85 -8.36 11.92
CA PHE A 156 4.68 -8.26 13.37
C PHE A 156 5.75 -7.36 14.01
N ARG A 157 5.30 -6.27 14.67
CA ARG A 157 6.14 -5.28 15.39
C ARG A 157 7.25 -4.61 14.57
N THR A 158 7.31 -4.78 13.25
CA THR A 158 8.37 -4.23 12.40
C THR A 158 8.48 -2.71 12.44
N SER A 159 7.39 -1.97 12.64
CA SER A 159 7.43 -0.51 12.81
C SER A 159 7.63 -0.05 14.26
N LYS A 160 7.62 -0.97 15.22
CA LYS A 160 7.73 -0.71 16.67
C LYS A 160 9.09 -1.09 17.24
N THR A 161 9.90 -1.86 16.53
CA THR A 161 11.22 -2.29 17.00
C THR A 161 12.30 -1.43 16.37
N CYS A 162 13.30 -1.02 17.16
CA CYS A 162 14.43 -0.26 16.64
C CYS A 162 15.32 -1.15 15.75
N PRO A 163 15.56 -0.78 14.49
CA PRO A 163 16.36 -1.60 13.58
C PRO A 163 17.85 -1.59 13.91
N ASN A 164 18.31 -0.68 14.77
CA ASN A 164 19.73 -0.54 15.12
C ASN A 164 20.09 -1.27 16.42
N CYS A 165 19.39 -1.01 17.54
CA CYS A 165 19.69 -1.69 18.81
C CYS A 165 18.97 -3.02 18.98
N LEU A 166 18.03 -3.36 18.10
CA LEU A 166 17.28 -4.63 18.03
C LEU A 166 16.37 -4.94 19.24
N SER A 167 16.56 -4.27 20.37
CA SER A 167 15.83 -4.45 21.62
C SER A 167 14.90 -3.28 21.96
N GLY A 168 15.26 -2.06 21.52
CA GLY A 168 14.50 -0.85 21.86
C GLY A 168 13.17 -0.77 21.13
N ALA A 169 12.16 -0.24 21.83
CA ALA A 169 10.88 0.12 21.22
C ALA A 169 10.99 1.47 20.50
N LEU A 170 10.15 1.67 19.49
CA LEU A 170 9.98 2.90 18.74
C LEU A 170 8.63 3.51 19.09
N GLU A 171 8.65 4.73 19.63
CA GLU A 171 7.47 5.41 20.13
C GLU A 171 7.25 6.77 19.44
N LYS A 172 5.99 7.18 19.42
CA LYS A 172 5.59 8.51 18.94
C LYS A 172 5.91 9.52 20.04
N PHE A 173 6.55 10.62 19.69
CA PHE A 173 6.94 11.64 20.68
C PHE A 173 6.58 13.05 20.22
N LEU A 174 6.72 13.34 18.92
CA LEU A 174 6.50 14.68 18.39
C LEU A 174 5.00 14.99 18.29
N LYS A 175 4.56 16.09 18.90
CA LYS A 175 3.26 16.72 18.66
C LYS A 175 3.41 17.79 17.59
N VAL A 176 2.48 17.84 16.65
CA VAL A 176 2.44 18.84 15.58
C VAL A 176 1.08 19.51 15.54
N PRO A 177 0.98 20.77 15.07
CA PRO A 177 -0.32 21.41 14.83
C PRO A 177 -1.19 20.55 13.94
N ASN A 178 -2.48 20.43 14.26
CA ASN A 178 -3.38 19.56 13.53
C ASN A 178 -3.41 19.99 12.04
N PRO A 179 -3.04 19.11 11.09
CA PRO A 179 -3.00 19.46 9.68
C PRO A 179 -4.41 19.77 9.13
N ARG A 180 -5.46 19.30 9.82
CA ARG A 180 -6.85 19.61 9.48
C ARG A 180 -7.28 20.91 10.15
N LEU A 181 -7.23 22.02 9.42
CA LEU A 181 -7.58 23.36 9.92
C LEU A 181 -8.92 23.41 10.67
N TYR A 182 -9.97 22.80 10.09
CA TYR A 182 -11.31 22.75 10.69
C TYR A 182 -11.39 21.95 12.01
N GLN A 183 -10.39 21.12 12.32
CA GLN A 183 -10.33 20.39 13.59
C GLN A 183 -9.54 21.12 14.67
N ARG A 184 -8.80 22.19 14.34
CA ARG A 184 -7.93 22.90 15.30
C ARG A 184 -8.70 23.52 16.46
N GLY A 185 -9.97 23.89 16.26
CA GLY A 185 -10.83 24.38 17.33
C GLY A 185 -11.11 23.32 18.41
N LYS A 186 -11.17 22.03 18.05
CA LYS A 186 -11.41 20.91 18.98
C LYS A 186 -10.12 20.22 19.43
N MET A 187 -9.16 20.09 18.52
CA MET A 187 -7.90 19.37 18.71
C MET A 187 -6.79 20.16 18.02
N LYS A 188 -6.11 21.03 18.79
CA LYS A 188 -5.07 21.94 18.30
C LYS A 188 -3.85 21.19 17.76
N GLU A 189 -3.44 20.13 18.46
CA GLU A 189 -2.25 19.35 18.14
C GLU A 189 -2.58 17.87 18.01
N VAL A 190 -1.79 17.17 17.19
CA VAL A 190 -1.87 15.72 16.99
C VAL A 190 -0.49 15.10 17.11
N LEU A 191 -0.42 13.86 17.59
CA LEU A 191 0.84 13.10 17.57
C LEU A 191 1.26 12.81 16.13
N CYS A 192 2.48 13.18 15.78
CA CYS A 192 3.10 12.79 14.52
C CYS A 192 3.28 11.28 14.49
N HIS A 193 2.60 10.62 13.55
CA HIS A 193 2.68 9.17 13.43
C HIS A 193 3.89 8.71 12.61
N GLY A 194 4.35 9.51 11.65
CA GLY A 194 5.41 9.13 10.72
C GLY A 194 6.82 9.17 11.32
N LEU A 195 7.03 9.89 12.42
CA LEU A 195 8.33 10.02 13.08
C LEU A 195 8.31 9.32 14.44
N LEU A 196 9.27 8.42 14.65
CA LEU A 196 9.40 7.63 15.88
C LEU A 196 10.76 7.86 16.52
N LYS A 197 10.82 7.78 17.85
CA LYS A 197 12.06 7.84 18.65
C LYS A 197 12.28 6.50 19.34
N CYS A 198 13.53 6.06 19.41
CA CYS A 198 13.89 4.86 20.15
C CYS A 198 13.89 5.13 21.66
N THR A 199 13.40 4.17 22.45
CA THR A 199 13.36 4.23 23.91
C THR A 199 14.60 3.65 24.60
N ASN A 200 15.46 2.93 23.87
CA ASN A 200 16.64 2.31 24.46
C ASN A 200 17.69 3.37 24.83
N GLU A 201 18.22 3.27 26.05
CA GLU A 201 19.26 4.15 26.59
C GLU A 201 20.49 4.21 25.68
N LEU A 202 20.95 3.11 25.08
CA LEU A 202 22.07 3.11 24.13
C LEU A 202 21.79 3.93 22.85
N CYS A 203 20.52 4.23 22.57
CA CYS A 203 20.10 5.03 21.42
C CYS A 203 19.77 6.49 21.79
N ILE A 204 19.69 6.81 23.08
CA ILE A 204 19.37 8.14 23.64
C ILE A 204 20.59 8.73 24.38
N GLY A 205 21.49 7.87 24.83
CA GLY A 205 22.64 8.23 25.66
C GLY A 205 23.58 9.16 24.90
N PRO A 206 24.23 10.09 25.62
CA PRO A 206 25.22 10.95 25.01
C PRO A 206 26.32 10.13 24.34
N VAL A 207 26.81 10.62 23.21
CA VAL A 207 28.00 10.07 22.57
C VAL A 207 29.08 11.13 22.59
N GLU A 208 30.26 10.72 23.01
CA GLU A 208 31.45 11.55 22.94
C GLU A 208 31.90 11.64 21.48
N VAL A 209 31.92 12.86 20.95
CA VAL A 209 32.42 13.17 19.61
C VAL A 209 33.41 14.31 19.80
N ASP A 210 34.67 14.08 19.44
CA ASP A 210 35.77 15.04 19.58
C ASP A 210 35.90 15.63 21.01
N GLY A 211 35.74 14.80 22.04
CA GLY A 211 35.83 15.20 23.45
C GLY A 211 34.62 15.97 23.99
N ALA A 212 33.56 16.15 23.19
CA ALA A 212 32.33 16.80 23.61
C ALA A 212 31.18 15.79 23.77
N LEU A 213 30.45 15.93 24.88
CA LEU A 213 29.31 15.07 25.20
C LEU A 213 28.08 15.52 24.40
N THR A 214 27.81 14.88 23.27
CA THR A 214 26.68 15.24 22.39
C THR A 214 25.43 14.41 22.70
N PRO A 215 24.26 15.02 22.95
CA PRO A 215 23.04 14.27 23.18
C PRO A 215 22.62 13.54 21.90
N ARG A 216 22.53 12.21 21.98
CA ARG A 216 22.05 11.37 20.87
C ARG A 216 20.56 11.13 21.02
N SER A 217 19.81 11.13 19.93
CA SER A 217 18.46 10.60 19.95
C SER A 217 18.16 9.96 18.61
N ARG A 218 18.22 8.63 18.53
CA ARG A 218 17.88 7.93 17.28
C ARG A 218 16.40 8.07 16.99
N MET A 219 16.12 8.65 15.83
CA MET A 219 14.78 8.82 15.30
C MET A 219 14.68 8.13 13.94
N TYR A 220 13.50 7.59 13.64
CA TYR A 220 13.23 6.90 12.41
C TYR A 220 11.93 7.40 11.79
N ASN A 221 11.94 7.55 10.46
CA ASN A 221 10.69 7.46 9.72
C ASN A 221 10.09 6.06 9.94
N ARG A 222 8.79 5.98 10.23
CA ARG A 222 8.09 4.73 10.53
C ARG A 222 8.23 3.69 9.43
N ASP A 223 8.06 4.09 8.18
CA ASP A 223 8.14 3.18 7.03
C ASP A 223 9.58 2.71 6.81
N LEU A 224 10.56 3.60 7.01
CA LEU A 224 11.98 3.22 6.98
C LEU A 224 12.32 2.20 8.07
N ALA A 225 11.85 2.41 9.31
CA ALA A 225 12.05 1.44 10.38
C ALA A 225 11.44 0.07 10.03
N ALA A 226 10.24 0.05 9.44
CA ALA A 226 9.59 -1.18 9.00
C ALA A 226 10.39 -1.89 7.91
N VAL A 227 10.89 -1.16 6.90
CA VAL A 227 11.69 -1.74 5.80
C VAL A 227 13.03 -2.27 6.29
N LEU A 228 13.72 -1.54 7.18
CA LEU A 228 14.95 -2.03 7.79
C LEU A 228 14.71 -3.32 8.59
N ASN A 229 13.58 -3.42 9.27
CA ASN A 229 13.21 -4.64 9.98
C ASN A 229 12.75 -5.78 9.05
N PHE A 230 12.16 -5.48 7.88
CA PHE A 230 11.94 -6.51 6.85
C PHE A 230 13.24 -7.10 6.35
N ARG A 231 14.28 -6.27 6.16
CA ARG A 231 15.63 -6.74 5.80
C ARG A 231 16.17 -7.70 6.86
N HIS A 232 16.01 -7.38 8.15
CA HIS A 232 16.40 -8.29 9.24
C HIS A 232 15.63 -9.62 9.22
N ILE A 233 14.33 -9.60 8.93
CA ILE A 233 13.52 -10.83 8.82
C ILE A 233 13.98 -11.65 7.61
N PHE A 234 14.19 -10.98 6.47
CA PHE A 234 14.64 -11.62 5.25
C PHE A 234 16.00 -12.30 5.43
N HIS A 235 16.99 -11.62 6.02
CA HIS A 235 18.30 -12.22 6.33
C HIS A 235 18.19 -13.38 7.30
N GLY A 236 17.37 -13.27 8.36
CA GLY A 236 17.13 -14.42 9.25
C GLY A 236 16.53 -15.64 8.54
N LEU A 237 15.58 -15.41 7.62
CA LEU A 237 15.00 -16.49 6.80
C LEU A 237 16.00 -17.07 5.80
N ARG A 238 16.83 -16.23 5.18
CA ARG A 238 17.83 -16.65 4.20
C ARG A 238 18.97 -17.43 4.84
N ASP A 239 19.49 -16.91 5.96
CA ASP A 239 20.74 -17.37 6.56
C ASP A 239 20.48 -18.49 7.59
N HIS A 240 19.31 -18.48 8.25
CA HIS A 240 18.97 -19.42 9.34
C HIS A 240 17.64 -20.15 9.15
N GLY A 241 16.90 -19.88 8.07
CA GLY A 241 15.57 -20.46 7.83
C GLY A 241 14.50 -20.02 8.83
N LYS A 242 14.77 -18.99 9.67
CA LYS A 242 13.87 -18.59 10.76
C LYS A 242 13.76 -17.07 10.87
N THR A 243 12.54 -16.60 11.13
CA THR A 243 12.29 -15.21 11.50
C THR A 243 12.93 -14.90 12.86
N PRO A 244 13.61 -13.75 13.04
CA PRO A 244 14.13 -13.36 14.34
C PRO A 244 13.02 -13.29 15.39
N GLU A 245 13.27 -13.81 16.60
CA GLU A 245 12.26 -13.99 17.65
C GLU A 245 11.46 -12.73 17.99
N ARG A 246 12.11 -11.55 17.98
CA ARG A 246 11.47 -10.24 18.20
C ARG A 246 10.34 -9.90 17.21
N PHE A 247 10.31 -10.56 16.07
CA PHE A 247 9.27 -10.44 15.03
C PHE A 247 8.37 -11.68 14.95
N CYS A 248 8.61 -12.69 15.77
CA CYS A 248 7.68 -13.81 15.91
C CYS A 248 6.53 -13.41 16.82
N ARG A 249 5.33 -13.90 16.49
CA ARG A 249 4.21 -13.87 17.42
C ARG A 249 4.48 -14.95 18.48
N SER A 250 4.07 -14.71 19.71
CA SER A 250 4.14 -15.70 20.81
C SER A 250 3.28 -16.95 20.58
N GLN A 251 2.64 -17.08 19.41
CA GLN A 251 2.07 -18.33 18.93
C GLN A 251 2.73 -18.70 17.59
N PRO A 252 3.15 -19.95 17.40
CA PRO A 252 3.73 -20.39 16.14
C PRO A 252 2.66 -20.30 15.04
N VAL A 253 2.79 -19.31 14.17
CA VAL A 253 2.09 -19.33 12.88
C VAL A 253 2.82 -20.37 12.05
N VAL A 254 2.19 -21.53 11.85
CA VAL A 254 2.61 -22.50 10.84
C VAL A 254 2.83 -21.71 9.55
N ILE A 255 4.07 -21.64 9.09
CA ILE A 255 4.40 -21.11 7.77
C ILE A 255 3.83 -22.12 6.77
N ALA A 256 2.54 -22.03 6.50
CA ALA A 256 2.02 -22.55 5.25
C ALA A 256 2.63 -21.64 4.18
N ILE A 257 3.54 -22.20 3.38
CA ILE A 257 3.73 -21.70 2.02
C ILE A 257 2.35 -21.83 1.38
N ILE A 258 1.57 -20.76 1.42
CA ILE A 258 0.27 -20.73 0.75
C ILE A 258 0.59 -20.60 -0.73
N ASP A 259 0.79 -21.75 -1.38
CA ASP A 259 0.48 -21.85 -2.80
C ASP A 259 -1.02 -21.58 -2.93
N GLU A 260 -1.35 -20.34 -3.35
CA GLU A 260 -2.71 -19.96 -3.65
C GLU A 260 -3.23 -20.94 -4.71
N LYS A 261 -4.17 -21.80 -4.28
CA LYS A 261 -4.87 -22.81 -5.06
C LYS A 261 -5.14 -22.32 -6.50
N GLN A 262 -4.74 -23.16 -7.45
CA GLN A 262 -5.09 -23.14 -8.87
C GLN A 262 -6.57 -22.70 -9.07
N PRO A 263 -6.86 -21.93 -10.14
CA PRO A 263 -8.20 -21.40 -10.39
C PRO A 263 -9.23 -22.54 -10.49
N LYS A 264 -10.27 -22.47 -9.67
CA LYS A 264 -11.41 -23.40 -9.71
C LYS A 264 -11.95 -23.49 -11.14
N LYS A 265 -11.91 -24.68 -11.73
CA LYS A 265 -12.54 -25.00 -13.02
C LYS A 265 -13.99 -24.50 -13.01
N LYS A 266 -14.37 -23.75 -14.04
CA LYS A 266 -15.75 -23.29 -14.29
C LYS A 266 -16.69 -24.51 -14.20
N ARG A 267 -17.65 -24.48 -13.27
CA ARG A 267 -18.80 -25.38 -13.33
C ARG A 267 -19.56 -25.04 -14.62
N LYS A 268 -19.54 -25.97 -15.58
CA LYS A 268 -20.45 -25.94 -16.73
C LYS A 268 -21.87 -25.97 -16.19
N THR A 269 -22.64 -24.91 -16.43
CA THR A 269 -24.08 -24.93 -16.24
C THR A 269 -24.68 -25.94 -17.21
N ALA A 270 -25.35 -26.95 -16.66
CA ALA A 270 -26.17 -27.86 -17.45
C ALA A 270 -27.33 -27.06 -18.08
N ARG A 271 -27.48 -27.17 -19.40
CA ARG A 271 -28.72 -26.82 -20.10
C ARG A 271 -29.81 -27.73 -19.55
N ILE A 272 -30.83 -27.15 -18.94
CA ILE A 272 -32.10 -27.84 -18.73
C ILE A 272 -32.94 -27.53 -19.98
N ASN A 273 -33.14 -28.56 -20.80
CA ASN A 273 -34.21 -28.59 -21.79
C ASN A 273 -35.49 -28.93 -21.03
N LYS A 274 -36.47 -28.02 -21.06
CA LYS A 274 -37.90 -28.30 -21.19
C LYS A 274 -38.63 -26.98 -21.43
#